data_AF-A0A1P8XFF9-F1
#
_entry.id   AF-A0A1P8XFF9-F1
#
_cell.length_a   1.000
_cell.length_b   1.000
_cell.length_c   1.000
_cell.angle_alpha   90.00
_cell.angle_beta   90.00
_cell.angle_gamma   90.00
#
_symmetry.space_group_name_H-M   'P 1'
#
loop_
_entity.id
_entity.type
_entity.pdbx_description
1 polymer ?
#
loop_
_entity_poly.entity_id
_entity_poly.type
_entity_poly.pdbx_seq_one_letter_code
_entity_poly.pdbx_strand_id
1 'polypeptide(L)'
;MTATEDVIRAAASVGRDAAEGKLDPAGLDAAVATECKALFGAVTGEGDPLFAVQVDVARQVLAVGGIPATEVAEWAAVLKRRAGAVEPIDGAGAPGGPDVPAETKSSASGPHSLGSGDADAETEADSDQ
;
A
#
# COMPACT_ATOMS: atom_id res chain seq x y z
N MET A 1 12.34 24.45 -30.75
CA MET A 1 13.34 23.94 -29.80
C MET A 1 13.38 22.43 -29.97
N THR A 2 14.56 21.87 -30.19
CA THR A 2 14.73 20.42 -30.45
C THR A 2 15.11 19.68 -29.18
N ALA A 3 14.81 18.38 -29.10
CA ALA A 3 15.18 17.54 -27.95
C ALA A 3 16.68 17.61 -27.61
N THR A 4 17.54 17.76 -28.61
CA THR A 4 18.99 17.96 -28.42
C THR A 4 19.30 19.27 -27.72
N GLU A 5 18.65 20.37 -28.10
CA GLU A 5 18.83 21.68 -27.46
C GLU A 5 18.35 21.67 -26.00
N ASP A 6 17.25 20.97 -25.71
CA ASP A 6 16.72 20.82 -24.35
C ASP A 6 17.69 20.05 -23.45
N VAL A 7 18.24 18.92 -23.93
CA VAL A 7 19.22 18.12 -23.17
C VAL A 7 20.49 18.92 -22.87
N ILE A 8 21.02 19.65 -23.86
CA ILE A 8 22.22 20.47 -23.68
C ILE A 8 21.96 21.58 -22.65
N ARG A 9 20.81 22.24 -22.72
CA ARG A 9 20.44 23.30 -21.77
C ARG A 9 20.30 22.75 -20.35
N ALA A 10 19.65 21.60 -20.19
CA ALA A 10 19.49 20.94 -18.90
C ALA A 10 20.85 20.58 -18.29
N ALA A 11 21.72 19.94 -19.07
CA ALA A 11 23.07 19.57 -18.62
C ALA A 11 23.91 20.80 -18.23
N ALA A 12 23.87 21.87 -19.02
CA ALA A 12 24.57 23.11 -18.72
C ALA A 12 24.03 23.81 -17.47
N SER A 13 22.72 23.71 -17.19
CA SER A 13 22.13 24.23 -15.96
C SER A 13 22.66 23.48 -14.74
N VAL A 14 22.63 22.16 -14.76
CA VAL A 14 23.15 21.32 -13.65
C VAL A 14 24.63 21.60 -13.42
N GLY A 15 25.43 21.71 -14.48
CA GLY A 15 26.85 22.05 -14.38
C GLY A 15 27.09 23.41 -13.72
N ARG A 16 26.26 24.42 -14.02
CA ARG A 16 26.33 25.73 -13.37
C ARG A 16 25.95 25.65 -11.90
N ASP A 17 24.85 24.96 -11.57
CA ASP A 17 24.39 24.83 -10.20
C ASP A 17 25.40 24.09 -9.32
N ALA A 18 26.11 23.10 -9.89
CA ALA A 18 27.24 22.44 -9.24
C ALA A 18 28.42 23.39 -9.00
N ALA A 19 28.83 24.15 -10.02
CA ALA A 19 29.97 25.07 -9.93
C ALA A 19 29.72 26.24 -8.95
N GLU A 20 28.46 26.66 -8.80
CA GLU A 20 28.04 27.71 -7.88
C GLU A 20 27.75 27.20 -6.45
N GLY A 21 27.92 25.90 -6.18
CA GLY A 21 27.66 25.31 -4.87
C GLY A 21 26.18 25.30 -4.45
N LYS A 22 25.26 25.42 -5.43
CA LYS A 22 23.81 25.38 -5.20
C LYS A 22 23.27 23.96 -5.07
N LEU A 23 24.05 22.97 -5.50
CA LEU A 23 23.74 21.55 -5.31
C LEU A 23 24.37 21.08 -4.00
N ASP A 24 23.52 20.82 -3.00
CA ASP A 24 23.89 20.07 -1.81
C ASP A 24 23.75 18.56 -2.09
N PRO A 25 24.84 17.77 -2.08
CA PRO A 25 24.77 16.33 -2.32
C PRO A 25 23.82 15.60 -1.38
N ALA A 26 23.77 15.97 -0.10
CA ALA A 26 22.87 15.33 0.87
C ALA A 26 21.40 15.67 0.57
N GLY A 27 21.14 16.92 0.17
CA GLY A 27 19.83 17.36 -0.31
C GLY A 27 19.39 16.63 -1.59
N LEU A 28 20.32 16.31 -2.50
CA LEU A 28 20.02 15.54 -3.71
C LEU A 28 19.61 14.10 -3.38
N ASP A 29 20.30 13.42 -2.47
CA ASP A 29 19.92 12.06 -2.06
C ASP A 29 18.50 12.02 -1.46
N ALA A 30 18.18 13.00 -0.62
CA ALA A 30 16.83 13.14 -0.05
C ALA A 30 15.77 13.42 -1.12
N ALA A 31 16.08 14.25 -2.11
CA ALA A 31 15.20 14.53 -3.25
C ALA A 31 14.97 13.27 -4.10
N VAL A 32 16.03 12.53 -4.42
CA VAL A 32 15.93 11.26 -5.16
C VAL A 32 15.10 10.24 -4.39
N ALA A 33 15.32 10.08 -3.08
CA ALA A 33 14.53 9.17 -2.26
C ALA A 33 13.04 9.55 -2.26
N THR A 34 12.73 10.85 -2.22
CA THR A 34 11.37 11.38 -2.30
C THR A 34 10.71 11.04 -3.63
N GLU A 35 11.40 11.27 -4.75
CA GLU A 35 10.90 10.96 -6.09
C GLU A 35 10.74 9.46 -6.30
N CYS A 36 11.71 8.64 -5.85
CA CYS A 36 11.59 7.19 -5.89
C CYS A 36 10.37 6.70 -5.09
N LYS A 37 10.10 7.28 -3.92
CA LYS A 37 8.91 6.95 -3.14
C LYS A 37 7.62 7.33 -3.88
N ALA A 38 7.60 8.48 -4.57
CA ALA A 38 6.44 8.91 -5.35
C ALA A 38 6.18 8.01 -6.57
N LEU A 39 7.23 7.60 -7.28
CA LEU A 39 7.12 6.81 -8.52
C LEU A 39 6.97 5.31 -8.29
N PHE A 40 7.62 4.77 -7.25
CA PHE A 40 7.78 3.33 -7.05
C PHE A 40 7.28 2.86 -5.67
N GLY A 41 7.03 3.78 -4.73
CA GLY A 41 6.66 3.44 -3.36
C GLY A 41 5.23 2.94 -3.18
N ALA A 42 4.37 3.08 -4.19
CA ALA A 42 3.02 2.52 -4.17
C ALA A 42 2.98 1.19 -4.93
N VAL A 43 2.54 0.12 -4.27
CA VAL A 43 2.40 -1.22 -4.85
C VAL A 43 0.92 -1.48 -5.14
N THR A 44 0.53 -1.51 -6.41
CA THR A 44 -0.88 -1.68 -6.81
C THR A 44 -1.24 -3.13 -7.16
N GLY A 45 -0.27 -3.96 -7.56
CA GLY A 45 -0.42 -5.38 -7.86
C GLY A 45 0.10 -5.79 -9.24
N GLU A 46 -0.19 -7.01 -9.68
CA GLU A 46 0.36 -7.61 -10.92
C GLU A 46 0.05 -6.85 -12.23
N GLY A 47 -0.95 -5.97 -12.22
CA GLY A 47 -1.26 -5.10 -13.36
C GLY A 47 -0.32 -3.89 -13.50
N ASP A 48 0.52 -3.63 -12.51
CA ASP A 48 1.49 -2.53 -12.50
C ASP A 48 2.76 -2.94 -13.26
N PRO A 49 3.23 -2.17 -14.26
CA PRO A 49 4.50 -2.42 -14.91
C PRO A 49 5.70 -2.48 -13.95
N LEU A 50 5.62 -1.83 -12.78
CA LEU A 50 6.66 -1.83 -11.76
C LEU A 50 6.58 -3.04 -10.81
N PHE A 51 5.53 -3.86 -10.88
CA PHE A 51 5.31 -4.91 -9.88
C PHE A 51 6.46 -5.92 -9.78
N ALA A 52 7.03 -6.33 -10.92
CA ALA A 52 8.14 -7.29 -10.95
C ALA A 52 9.37 -6.78 -10.19
N VAL A 53 9.74 -5.51 -10.40
CA VAL A 53 10.87 -4.90 -9.69
C VAL A 53 10.55 -4.64 -8.21
N GLN A 54 9.30 -4.32 -7.86
CA GLN A 54 8.85 -4.22 -6.46
C GLN A 54 9.00 -5.56 -5.71
N VAL A 55 8.63 -6.68 -6.35
CA VAL A 55 8.80 -8.02 -5.79
C VAL A 55 10.29 -8.35 -5.57
N ASP A 56 11.14 -8.04 -6.54
CA ASP A 56 12.58 -8.31 -6.43
C ASP A 56 13.25 -7.45 -5.36
N VAL A 57 12.85 -6.18 -5.21
CA VAL A 57 13.31 -5.34 -4.10
C VAL A 57 12.83 -5.91 -2.76
N ALA A 58 11.56 -6.31 -2.63
CA ALA A 58 11.04 -6.91 -1.41
C ALA A 58 11.81 -8.19 -1.00
N ARG A 59 12.16 -9.04 -1.96
CA ARG A 59 12.99 -10.24 -1.73
C ARG A 59 14.39 -9.87 -1.22
N GLN A 60 15.02 -8.86 -1.81
CA GLN A 60 16.33 -8.39 -1.38
C GLN A 60 16.28 -7.81 0.03
N VAL A 61 15.25 -7.02 0.35
CA VAL A 61 15.02 -6.47 1.70
C VAL A 61 14.91 -7.60 2.74
N LEU A 62 14.15 -8.65 2.42
CA LEU A 62 14.06 -9.82 3.30
C LEU A 62 15.40 -10.54 3.44
N ALA A 63 16.15 -10.72 2.35
CA ALA A 63 17.44 -11.41 2.36
C ALA A 63 18.49 -10.72 3.24
N VAL A 64 18.48 -9.39 3.30
CA VAL A 64 19.38 -8.61 4.18
C VAL A 64 18.83 -8.40 5.58
N GLY A 65 17.67 -8.98 5.91
CA GLY A 65 17.03 -8.86 7.23
C GLY A 65 16.42 -7.49 7.51
N GLY A 66 15.99 -6.77 6.46
CA GLY A 66 15.41 -5.42 6.59
C GLY A 66 14.03 -5.38 7.26
N ILE A 67 13.38 -6.53 7.46
CA ILE A 67 12.11 -6.67 8.17
C ILE A 67 12.29 -7.69 9.30
N PRO A 68 11.89 -7.39 10.55
CA PRO A 68 11.97 -8.34 11.66
C PRO A 68 11.20 -9.63 11.39
N ALA A 69 11.74 -10.76 11.84
CA ALA A 69 11.11 -12.07 11.61
C ALA A 69 9.68 -12.19 12.17
N THR A 70 9.38 -11.49 13.28
CA THR A 70 8.04 -11.43 13.87
C THR A 70 7.05 -10.75 12.95
N GLU A 71 7.43 -9.64 12.32
CA GLU A 71 6.60 -8.92 11.36
C GLU A 71 6.38 -9.75 10.09
N VAL A 72 7.41 -10.46 9.61
CA VAL A 72 7.26 -11.40 8.48
C VAL A 72 6.24 -12.51 8.79
N ALA A 73 6.23 -13.04 10.02
CA ALA A 73 5.26 -14.05 10.44
C ALA A 73 3.82 -13.52 10.44
N GLU A 74 3.61 -12.26 10.85
CA GLU A 74 2.31 -11.59 10.78
C GLU A 74 1.82 -11.46 9.33
N TRP A 75 2.69 -10.99 8.43
CA TRP A 75 2.35 -10.88 7.02
C TRP A 75 2.11 -12.23 6.35
N ALA A 76 2.83 -13.28 6.75
CA ALA A 76 2.56 -14.63 6.29
C ALA A 76 1.15 -15.11 6.69
N ALA A 77 0.68 -14.78 7.89
CA ALA A 77 -0.68 -15.08 8.33
C ALA A 77 -1.74 -14.31 7.51
N VAL A 78 -1.47 -13.04 7.18
CA VAL A 78 -2.32 -12.25 6.27
C VAL A 78 -2.42 -12.91 4.89
N LEU A 79 -1.28 -13.33 4.33
CA LEU A 79 -1.24 -14.00 3.02
C LEU A 79 -2.01 -15.33 3.03
N LYS A 80 -1.82 -16.16 4.07
CA LYS A 80 -2.58 -17.41 4.25
C LYS A 80 -4.09 -17.16 4.31
N ARG A 81 -4.52 -16.17 5.10
CA ARG A 81 -5.93 -15.76 5.17
C ARG A 81 -6.46 -15.32 3.81
N ARG A 82 -5.70 -14.51 3.06
CA ARG A 82 -6.08 -14.05 1.71
C ARG A 82 -6.20 -15.22 0.72
N ALA A 83 -5.33 -16.22 0.83
CA ALA A 83 -5.36 -17.42 0.01
C ALA A 83 -6.47 -18.41 0.41
N GLY A 84 -7.27 -18.10 1.44
CA GLY A 84 -8.27 -19.03 1.98
C GLY A 84 -7.67 -20.20 2.77
N ALA A 85 -6.35 -20.17 3.03
CA ALA A 85 -5.66 -21.18 3.83
C ALA A 85 -5.88 -20.85 5.32
N VAL A 86 -7.01 -21.33 5.86
CA VAL A 86 -7.14 -21.54 7.30
C VAL A 86 -6.49 -22.89 7.58
N GLU A 87 -5.28 -22.88 8.13
CA GLU A 87 -4.68 -24.10 8.69
C GLU A 87 -5.65 -24.64 9.76
N PRO A 88 -6.04 -25.93 9.73
CA PRO A 88 -6.72 -26.54 10.84
C PRO A 88 -5.86 -26.35 12.08
N ILE A 89 -6.46 -25.87 13.16
CA ILE A 89 -5.80 -25.92 14.47
C ILE A 89 -5.74 -27.40 14.84
N ASP A 90 -4.64 -28.07 14.46
CA ASP A 90 -4.32 -29.42 14.92
C ASP A 90 -4.07 -29.34 16.43
N GLY A 91 -5.17 -29.45 17.18
CA GLY A 91 -5.18 -29.26 18.63
C GLY A 91 -6.55 -29.36 19.31
N ALA A 92 -7.63 -29.71 18.60
CA ALA A 92 -8.89 -30.12 19.22
C ALA A 92 -9.16 -31.57 18.83
N GLY A 93 -8.91 -32.47 19.77
CA GLY A 93 -8.98 -33.92 19.57
C GLY A 93 -10.29 -34.37 18.95
N ALA A 94 -10.19 -35.38 18.08
CA ALA A 94 -11.32 -36.15 17.63
C ALA A 94 -12.04 -36.80 18.83
N PRO A 95 -13.36 -36.61 19.00
CA PRO A 95 -14.21 -37.66 19.53
C PRO A 95 -14.79 -38.42 18.34
N GLY A 96 -14.33 -39.65 18.14
CA GLY A 96 -14.98 -40.57 17.22
C GLY A 96 -16.44 -40.85 17.63
N GLY A 97 -17.31 -40.98 16.63
CA GLY A 97 -18.66 -41.54 16.80
C GLY A 97 -19.69 -40.89 15.87
N PRO A 98 -20.35 -41.63 14.96
CA PRO A 98 -21.31 -41.09 14.00
C PRO A 98 -22.71 -40.92 14.61
N ASP A 99 -23.59 -40.24 13.84
CA ASP A 99 -25.01 -39.93 14.05
C ASP A 99 -25.34 -38.69 14.90
N VAL A 100 -25.74 -37.58 14.26
CA VAL A 100 -27.14 -37.17 13.96
C VAL A 100 -27.10 -35.91 13.07
N PRO A 101 -27.88 -35.78 11.97
CA PRO A 101 -28.00 -34.53 11.24
C PRO A 101 -29.04 -33.63 11.91
N ALA A 102 -28.59 -32.56 12.59
CA ALA A 102 -29.48 -31.50 13.04
C ALA A 102 -29.43 -30.33 12.05
N GLU A 103 -30.43 -30.27 11.17
CA GLU A 103 -30.76 -29.07 10.43
C GLU A 103 -31.08 -27.92 11.41
N THR A 104 -30.27 -26.86 11.40
CA THR A 104 -30.71 -25.56 11.91
C THR A 104 -30.93 -24.61 10.74
N LYS A 105 -32.21 -24.37 10.52
CA LYS A 105 -32.82 -23.57 9.48
C LYS A 105 -32.25 -22.15 9.44
N SER A 106 -31.93 -21.73 8.23
CA SER A 106 -31.94 -20.33 7.77
C SER A 106 -33.17 -19.60 8.31
N SER A 107 -32.98 -18.41 8.91
CA SER A 107 -34.08 -17.46 9.05
C SER A 107 -33.60 -16.01 9.22
N ALA A 108 -33.95 -15.22 8.19
CA ALA A 108 -34.30 -13.81 8.19
C ALA A 108 -33.21 -12.73 8.30
N SER A 109 -32.87 -12.19 7.12
CA SER A 109 -32.46 -10.81 6.89
C SER A 109 -33.37 -9.82 7.63
N GLY A 110 -32.77 -8.92 8.41
CA GLY A 110 -33.44 -7.72 8.94
C GLY A 110 -33.57 -6.65 7.84
N PRO A 111 -34.69 -5.91 7.77
CA PRO A 111 -34.92 -4.90 6.74
C PRO A 111 -33.99 -3.69 6.91
N HIS A 112 -33.41 -3.26 5.80
CA HIS A 112 -32.69 -1.99 5.65
C HIS A 112 -33.68 -0.83 5.83
N SER A 113 -33.52 -0.03 6.89
CA SER A 113 -34.22 1.24 7.02
C SER A 113 -33.50 2.29 6.18
N LEU A 114 -34.08 2.63 5.02
CA LEU A 114 -33.74 3.82 4.25
C LEU A 114 -34.34 5.04 4.98
N GLY A 115 -33.49 5.82 5.65
CA GLY A 115 -33.83 7.15 6.10
C GLY A 115 -33.29 8.16 5.10
N SER A 116 -34.13 8.61 4.18
CA SER A 116 -33.84 9.75 3.29
C SER A 116 -34.79 10.91 3.60
N GLY A 117 -34.23 12.12 3.56
CA GLY A 117 -34.93 13.40 3.52
C GLY A 117 -34.99 14.09 4.88
N ASP A 118 -34.78 15.39 5.01
CA ASP A 118 -34.30 16.47 4.15
C ASP A 118 -34.30 17.71 5.07
N ALA A 119 -33.39 18.67 4.83
CA ALA A 119 -33.61 20.12 5.01
C ALA A 119 -32.34 20.87 5.41
N ASP A 120 -32.05 21.86 4.57
CA ASP A 120 -31.11 22.95 4.68
C ASP A 120 -30.92 23.58 6.06
N ALA A 121 -29.65 23.94 6.34
CA ALA A 121 -29.33 25.14 7.09
C ALA A 121 -27.97 25.66 6.63
N GLU A 122 -28.00 26.53 5.62
CA GLU A 122 -26.96 27.54 5.41
C GLU A 122 -26.79 28.30 6.73
N THR A 123 -25.59 28.28 7.30
CA THR A 123 -25.21 29.23 8.36
C THR A 123 -23.96 29.95 7.87
N GLU A 124 -24.20 31.14 7.34
CA GLU A 124 -23.17 32.15 7.07
C GLU A 124 -22.43 32.44 8.38
N ALA A 125 -21.14 32.10 8.41
CA ALA A 125 -20.23 32.57 9.44
C ALA A 125 -19.63 33.89 8.97
N ASP A 126 -20.09 34.96 9.62
CA ASP A 126 -19.52 36.29 9.66
C ASP A 126 -18.00 36.24 9.97
N SER A 127 -17.22 37.01 9.24
CA SER A 127 -15.83 37.32 9.55
C SER A 127 -15.59 38.79 9.22
N ASP A 128 -16.02 39.62 10.17
CA ASP A 128 -15.37 40.83 10.69
C ASP A 128 -14.18 41.36 9.87
N GLN A 129 -14.40 42.53 9.26
CA GLN A 129 -13.39 43.51 8.90
C GLN A 129 -13.83 44.88 9.42
#